data_AF-A0A017RRS9-F1
#
_entry.id   AF-A0A017RRS9-F1
#
_cell.length_a   1.000
_cell.length_b   1.000
_cell.length_c   1.000
_cell.angle_alpha   90.00
_cell.angle_beta   90.00
_cell.angle_gamma   90.00
#
_symmetry.space_group_name_H-M   'P 1'
#
loop_
_entity.id
_entity.type
_entity.pdbx_description
1 polymer ?
#
loop_
_entity_poly.entity_id
_entity_poly.type
_entity_poly.pdbx_seq_one_letter_code
_entity_poly.pdbx_strand_id
1 'polypeptide(L)'
;MAKLGTKQKPAVVRVKTQEKASYILEICNQNGWQVIIGVEPNKTEDISDIEKLLGHETKNNRTVIIGEKVGRNDLCPCGSGKKYKKCCGK
;
A
#
# COMPACT_ATOMS: atom_id res chain seq x y z
N MET A 1 -11.29 -2.67 9.17
CA MET A 1 -11.43 -3.21 7.79
C MET A 1 -10.63 -4.50 7.71
N ALA A 2 -11.24 -5.63 7.35
CA ALA A 2 -10.51 -6.88 7.17
C ALA A 2 -9.55 -6.76 5.97
N LYS A 3 -8.30 -7.22 6.14
CA LYS A 3 -7.32 -7.27 5.06
C LYS A 3 -7.82 -8.22 3.96
N LEU A 4 -7.52 -7.91 2.70
CA LEU A 4 -7.78 -8.81 1.58
C LEU A 4 -7.01 -10.12 1.82
N GLY A 5 -7.55 -11.27 1.40
CA GLY A 5 -6.97 -12.59 1.66
C GLY A 5 -7.29 -13.19 3.05
N THR A 6 -8.24 -12.63 3.81
CA THR A 6 -8.67 -13.17 5.12
C THR A 6 -9.98 -13.96 5.01
N LYS A 7 -10.33 -14.72 6.06
CA LYS A 7 -11.58 -15.51 6.12
C LYS A 7 -12.86 -14.74 5.82
N GLN A 8 -12.87 -13.44 6.08
CA GLN A 8 -14.01 -12.56 5.80
C GLN A 8 -13.95 -11.89 4.42
N LYS A 9 -12.77 -11.87 3.77
CA LYS A 9 -12.52 -11.24 2.47
C LYS A 9 -11.48 -12.05 1.69
N PRO A 10 -11.85 -13.19 1.09
CA PRO A 10 -10.96 -13.94 0.21
C PRO A 10 -10.69 -13.14 -1.07
N ALA A 11 -9.49 -13.29 -1.65
CA ALA A 11 -9.18 -12.74 -2.96
C ALA A 11 -9.95 -13.49 -4.04
N VAL A 12 -10.56 -12.80 -5.00
CA VAL A 12 -11.29 -13.44 -6.09
C VAL A 12 -10.51 -13.24 -7.37
N VAL A 13 -10.14 -14.33 -8.03
CA VAL A 13 -9.24 -14.28 -9.18
C VAL A 13 -9.81 -15.07 -10.33
N ARG A 14 -9.76 -14.51 -11.52
CA ARG A 14 -10.19 -15.16 -12.76
C ARG A 14 -9.00 -15.32 -13.69
N VAL A 15 -8.71 -16.56 -14.07
CA VAL A 15 -7.57 -16.91 -14.94
C VAL A 15 -8.05 -17.67 -16.16
N LYS A 16 -7.32 -17.56 -17.27
CA LYS A 16 -7.63 -18.31 -18.50
C LYS A 16 -7.08 -19.73 -18.51
N THR A 17 -5.96 -19.95 -17.82
CA THR A 17 -5.20 -21.20 -17.88
C THR A 17 -5.06 -21.83 -16.49
N GLN A 18 -4.98 -23.16 -16.47
CA GLN A 18 -4.75 -23.92 -15.24
C GLN A 18 -3.36 -23.64 -14.64
N GLU A 19 -2.36 -23.34 -15.47
CA GLU A 19 -1.01 -23.02 -15.01
C GLU A 19 -0.96 -21.72 -14.19
N LYS A 20 -1.73 -20.72 -14.61
CA LYS A 20 -1.88 -19.49 -13.81
C LYS A 20 -2.64 -19.74 -12.52
N ALA A 21 -3.62 -20.64 -12.52
CA ALA A 21 -4.35 -21.03 -11.31
C ALA A 21 -3.40 -21.65 -10.28
N SER A 22 -2.54 -22.58 -10.69
CA SER A 22 -1.57 -23.22 -9.79
C SER A 22 -0.56 -22.24 -9.22
N TYR A 23 -0.05 -21.32 -10.04
CA TYR A 23 0.90 -20.30 -9.59
C TYR A 23 0.30 -19.38 -8.51
N ILE A 24 -0.92 -18.91 -8.74
CA ILE A 24 -1.62 -18.01 -7.81
C ILE A 24 -1.98 -18.73 -6.50
N LEU A 25 -2.40 -19.99 -6.60
CA LEU A 25 -2.69 -20.82 -5.42
C LEU A 25 -1.45 -20.98 -4.54
N GLU A 26 -0.29 -21.21 -5.14
CA GLU A 26 0.98 -21.37 -4.43
C GLU A 26 1.37 -20.09 -3.70
N ILE A 27 1.31 -18.93 -4.36
CA ILE A 27 1.56 -17.62 -3.75
C ILE A 27 0.63 -17.37 -2.57
N CYS A 28 -0.67 -17.62 -2.76
CA CYS A 28 -1.67 -17.41 -1.71
C CYS A 28 -1.41 -18.34 -0.52
N ASN A 29 -1.03 -19.59 -0.76
CA ASN A 29 -0.71 -20.54 0.30
C ASN A 29 0.55 -20.12 1.08
N GLN A 30 1.61 -19.71 0.39
CA GLN A 30 2.85 -19.23 1.02
C GLN A 30 2.62 -17.99 1.91
N ASN A 31 1.69 -17.12 1.52
CA ASN A 31 1.34 -15.92 2.29
C ASN A 31 0.17 -16.12 3.27
N GLY A 32 -0.40 -17.33 3.34
CA GLY A 32 -1.56 -17.64 4.18
C GLY A 32 -2.85 -16.92 3.80
N TRP A 33 -3.00 -16.55 2.52
CA TRP A 33 -4.17 -15.86 1.99
C TRP A 33 -5.22 -16.84 1.47
N GLN A 34 -6.48 -16.58 1.80
CA GLN A 34 -7.59 -17.29 1.19
C GLN A 34 -7.94 -16.68 -0.18
N VAL A 35 -8.02 -17.53 -1.20
CA VAL A 35 -8.31 -17.15 -2.58
C VAL A 35 -9.39 -18.06 -3.17
N ILE A 36 -10.23 -17.50 -4.03
CA ILE A 36 -11.23 -18.21 -4.85
C ILE A 36 -10.80 -18.03 -6.30
N ILE A 37 -10.44 -19.14 -6.96
CA ILE A 37 -9.91 -19.13 -8.33
C ILE A 37 -10.96 -19.69 -9.29
N GLY A 38 -11.33 -18.91 -10.31
CA GLY A 38 -12.14 -19.34 -11.42
C GLY A 38 -11.30 -19.47 -12.70
N VAL A 39 -11.34 -20.65 -13.34
CA VAL A 39 -10.68 -20.88 -14.64
C VAL A 39 -11.72 -20.68 -15.75
N GLU A 40 -11.67 -19.53 -16.43
CA GLU A 40 -12.59 -19.18 -17.52
C GLU A 40 -11.79 -18.83 -18.78
N PRO A 41 -11.57 -19.77 -19.73
CA PRO A 41 -10.71 -19.55 -20.90
C PRO A 41 -11.25 -18.50 -21.89
N ASN A 42 -12.55 -18.21 -21.85
CA ASN A 42 -13.24 -17.33 -22.80
C ASN A 42 -13.47 -15.89 -22.29
N LYS A 43 -13.03 -15.56 -21.07
CA LYS A 43 -13.21 -14.23 -20.48
C LYS A 43 -11.88 -13.52 -20.24
N THR A 44 -11.94 -12.22 -20.00
CA THR A 44 -10.79 -11.41 -19.61
C THR A 44 -10.27 -11.85 -18.23
N GLU A 45 -8.95 -11.94 -18.10
CA GLU A 45 -8.28 -12.31 -16.85
C GLU A 45 -8.39 -11.16 -15.85
N ASP A 46 -8.75 -11.47 -14.60
CA ASP A 46 -8.82 -10.51 -13.51
C ASP A 46 -7.95 -11.01 -12.36
N ILE A 47 -6.73 -10.45 -12.29
CA ILE A 47 -5.69 -10.77 -11.29
C ILE A 47 -5.43 -9.60 -10.33
N SER A 48 -6.28 -8.57 -10.37
CA SER A 48 -6.07 -7.32 -9.65
C SER A 48 -6.00 -7.50 -8.13
N ASP A 49 -6.66 -8.53 -7.58
CA ASP A 49 -6.58 -8.85 -6.16
C ASP A 49 -5.21 -9.45 -5.78
N ILE A 50 -4.59 -10.25 -6.65
CA ILE A 50 -3.23 -10.78 -6.42
C ILE A 50 -2.20 -9.68 -6.53
N GLU A 51 -2.33 -8.79 -7.51
CA GLU A 51 -1.47 -7.61 -7.63
C GLU A 51 -1.59 -6.69 -6.41
N LYS A 52 -2.79 -6.52 -5.84
CA LYS A 52 -2.99 -5.75 -4.60
C LYS A 52 -2.41 -6.42 -3.36
N LEU A 53 -2.41 -7.75 -3.33
CA LEU A 53 -1.84 -8.53 -2.22
C LEU A 53 -0.31 -8.54 -2.25
N LEU A 54 0.27 -8.70 -3.44
CA LEU A 54 1.72 -8.58 -3.67
C LEU A 54 2.20 -7.12 -3.61
N GLY A 55 1.31 -6.16 -3.87
CA GLY A 55 1.55 -4.71 -3.89
C GLY A 55 1.84 -4.06 -2.53
N HIS A 56 2.56 -4.76 -1.66
CA HIS A 56 3.24 -4.16 -0.53
C HIS A 56 4.56 -3.51 -0.98
N GLU A 57 4.50 -2.53 -1.88
CA GLU A 57 5.57 -1.54 -1.99
C GLU A 57 5.03 -0.19 -2.49
N THR A 58 4.88 0.73 -1.52
CA THR A 58 5.03 2.19 -1.67
C THR A 58 3.92 3.04 -2.31
N LYS A 59 2.69 3.01 -1.78
CA LYS A 59 1.80 4.19 -1.92
C LYS A 59 1.11 4.61 -0.62
N ASN A 60 1.84 4.66 0.50
CA ASN A 60 1.45 5.55 1.59
C ASN A 60 2.55 5.85 2.63
N ASN A 61 3.77 6.14 2.18
CA ASN A 61 4.67 6.97 2.99
C ASN A 61 4.79 8.38 2.39
N ARG A 62 3.66 8.99 2.02
CA ARG A 62 3.55 10.43 2.22
C ARG A 62 3.28 10.64 3.71
N THR A 63 4.26 10.32 4.56
CA THR A 63 4.34 11.04 5.82
C THR A 63 4.50 12.49 5.37
N VAL A 64 3.43 13.26 5.48
CA VAL A 64 3.57 14.70 5.52
C VAL A 64 4.49 14.89 6.72
N ILE A 65 5.78 15.12 6.46
CA ILE A 65 6.68 15.67 7.46
C ILE A 65 6.04 17.03 7.72
N ILE A 66 5.13 17.07 8.69
CA ILE A 66 4.77 18.30 9.37
C ILE A 66 6.09 18.66 10.03
N GLY A 67 6.93 19.40 9.29
CA GLY A 67 8.07 20.06 9.89
C GLY A 67 7.51 20.74 11.14
N GLU A 68 8.14 20.46 12.29
CA GLU A 68 7.69 20.96 13.58
C GLU A 68 7.25 22.40 13.38
N LYS A 69 5.99 22.70 13.72
CA LYS A 69 5.44 24.04 13.58
C LYS A 69 6.25 24.96 14.48
N VAL A 70 7.34 25.51 13.94
CA VAL A 70 8.23 26.39 14.67
C VAL A 70 7.41 27.58 15.12
N GLY A 71 7.30 27.75 16.43
CA GLY A 71 6.56 28.86 17.01
C GLY A 71 7.15 30.17 16.51
N ARG A 72 6.32 31.17 16.22
CA ARG A 72 6.78 32.48 15.69
C ARG A 72 7.86 33.12 16.58
N ASN A 73 7.89 32.80 17.87
CA ASN A 73 8.84 33.31 18.85
C ASN A 73 10.02 32.38 19.14
N ASP A 74 10.01 31.13 18.66
CA ASP A 74 11.10 30.16 18.85
C ASP A 74 12.33 30.51 18.02
N LEU A 75 13.46 29.93 18.40
CA LEU A 75 14.71 30.08 17.63
C LEU A 75 14.54 29.51 16.23
N CYS A 76 15.05 30.22 15.24
CA CYS A 76 14.88 29.87 13.84
C CYS A 76 15.74 28.63 13.50
N PRO A 77 15.17 27.59 12.85
CA PRO A 77 15.89 26.35 12.53
C PRO A 77 17.00 26.53 11.48
N CYS A 78 17.14 27.71 10.88
CA CYS A 78 18.25 28.04 9.97
C CYS A 78 19.59 28.32 10.69
N GLY A 79 19.64 28.18 12.01
CA GLY A 79 20.88 28.36 12.79
C GLY A 79 21.30 29.82 13.00
N SER A 80 20.46 30.79 12.65
CA SER A 80 20.78 32.23 12.75
C SER A 80 20.76 32.79 14.19
N GLY A 81 20.33 32.01 15.18
CA GLY A 81 20.16 32.45 16.58
C GLY A 81 19.04 33.49 16.80
N LYS A 82 18.29 33.84 15.75
CA LYS A 82 17.18 34.82 15.81
C LYS A 82 15.84 34.10 15.99
N LYS A 83 14.85 34.77 16.57
CA LYS A 83 13.46 34.27 16.63
C LYS A 83 12.90 34.08 15.22
N TYR A 84 12.10 33.05 14.97
CA TYR A 84 11.56 32.68 13.66
C TYR A 84 10.87 33.86 12.96
N LYS A 85 10.03 34.62 13.69
CA LYS A 85 9.36 35.85 13.16
C LYS A 85 10.30 36.96 12.68
N LYS A 86 11.57 36.94 13.10
CA LYS A 86 12.59 37.94 12.71
C LYS A 86 13.60 37.39 11.70
N CYS A 87 13.43 36.14 11.26
CA CYS A 87 14.33 35.46 10.33
C CYS A 87 13.56 34.83 9.16
N CYS A 88 13.31 33.52 9.16
CA CYS A 88 12.62 32.84 8.05
C CYS A 88 11.10 33.01 8.05
N GLY A 89 10.49 33.44 9.16
CA GLY A 89 9.05 33.71 9.30
C GLY A 89 8.71 35.20 9.29
N LYS A 90 9.53 36.01 8.62
CA LYS A 90 9.38 37.47 8.50
C LYS A 90 8.34 37.82 7.45
#